data_AF-A0A3A4UB73-F1
#
_entry.id   AF-A0A3A4UB73-F1
#
_cell.length_a   1.000
_cell.length_b   1.000
_cell.length_c   1.000
_cell.angle_alpha   90.00
_cell.angle_beta   90.00
_cell.angle_gamma   90.00
#
_symmetry.space_group_name_H-M   'P 1'
#
loop_
_entity.id
_entity.type
_entity.pdbx_description
1 polymer ?
#
loop_
_entity_poly.entity_id
_entity_poly.type
_entity_poly.pdbx_seq_one_letter_code
_entity_poly.pdbx_strand_id
1 'polypeptide(L)'
;MVPLKRFWTRVGVGFLILVAAAAAYVFWPQGTQSLEALAGSAEGYNVRILRDTWGVPHVFSVTDADRAFGLAYAHAENDFLTIQQSLLAVRGELATV
;
A
#
# COMPACT_ATOMS: atom_id res chain seq x y z
N MET A 1 -44.35 7.19 29.29
CA MET A 1 -43.34 6.18 29.68
C MET A 1 -43.02 5.32 28.45
N VAL A 2 -41.84 5.49 27.84
CA VAL A 2 -41.43 4.62 26.71
C VAL A 2 -41.11 3.25 27.31
N PRO A 3 -41.71 2.15 26.82
CA PRO A 3 -41.48 0.83 27.40
C PRO A 3 -40.01 0.45 27.25
N LEU A 4 -39.40 -0.05 28.34
CA LEU A 4 -37.98 -0.42 28.44
C LEU A 4 -37.50 -1.26 27.25
N LYS A 5 -38.35 -2.15 26.71
CA LYS A 5 -38.06 -2.93 25.49
C LYS A 5 -37.70 -2.06 24.28
N ARG A 6 -38.39 -0.93 24.05
CA ARG A 6 -38.13 -0.03 22.90
C ARG A 6 -36.80 0.72 23.04
N PHE A 7 -36.29 0.91 24.26
CA PHE A 7 -34.98 1.51 24.49
C PHE A 7 -33.85 0.56 24.05
N TRP A 8 -33.88 -0.70 24.52
CA TRP A 8 -32.88 -1.70 24.13
C TRP A 8 -32.89 -2.02 22.63
N THR A 9 -34.06 -2.02 21.98
CA THR A 9 -34.15 -2.16 20.51
C THR A 9 -33.43 -1.03 19.78
N ARG A 10 -33.58 0.23 20.23
CA ARG A 10 -32.92 1.39 19.59
C ARG A 10 -31.39 1.34 19.77
N VAL A 11 -30.92 0.94 20.94
CA VAL A 11 -29.48 0.77 21.21
C VAL A 11 -28.91 -0.34 20.31
N GLY A 12 -29.59 -1.48 20.20
CA GLY A 12 -29.16 -2.59 19.34
C GLY A 12 -29.13 -2.22 17.86
N VAL A 13 -30.14 -1.49 17.37
CA VAL A 13 -30.17 -0.98 15.99
C VAL A 13 -29.06 0.03 15.74
N GLY A 14 -28.82 0.96 16.67
CA GLY A 14 -27.72 1.92 16.57
C GLY A 14 -26.35 1.24 16.49
N PHE A 15 -26.13 0.20 17.31
CA PHE A 15 -24.92 -0.61 17.27
C PHE A 15 -24.77 -1.34 15.92
N LEU A 16 -25.84 -1.96 15.41
CA LEU A 16 -25.82 -2.61 14.10
C LEU A 16 -25.49 -1.65 12.96
N ILE A 17 -26.04 -0.43 12.98
CA ILE A 17 -25.73 0.60 11.98
C ILE A 17 -24.26 1.02 12.07
N LEU A 18 -23.72 1.20 13.27
CA LEU A 18 -22.30 1.53 13.46
C LEU A 18 -21.38 0.42 12.96
N VAL A 19 -21.70 -0.84 13.25
CA VAL A 19 -20.95 -2.00 12.75
C VAL A 19 -21.02 -2.08 11.22
N ALA A 20 -22.20 -1.87 10.63
CA ALA A 20 -22.37 -1.86 9.18
C ALA A 20 -21.60 -0.70 8.52
N ALA A 21 -21.59 0.49 9.13
CA ALA A 21 -20.82 1.64 8.63
C ALA A 21 -19.31 1.41 8.73
N ALA A 22 -18.83 0.83 9.84
CA ALA A 22 -17.43 0.47 10.01
C ALA A 22 -17.01 -0.60 8.99
N ALA A 23 -17.84 -1.62 8.76
CA ALA A 23 -17.60 -2.62 7.72
C ALA A 23 -17.57 -1.97 6.33
N ALA A 24 -18.53 -1.11 6.01
CA ALA A 24 -18.55 -0.40 4.73
C ALA A 24 -17.31 0.47 4.52
N TYR A 25 -16.78 1.09 5.58
CA TYR A 25 -15.53 1.87 5.51
C TYR A 25 -14.29 0.98 5.30
N VAL A 26 -14.18 -0.12 6.05
CA VAL A 26 -13.05 -1.06 5.96
C VAL A 26 -13.00 -1.77 4.61
N PHE A 27 -14.16 -2.17 4.09
CA PHE A 27 -14.29 -2.84 2.80
C PHE A 27 -14.54 -1.87 1.64
N TRP A 28 -14.45 -0.56 1.88
CA TRP A 28 -14.52 0.41 0.79
C TRP A 28 -13.28 0.24 -0.09
N PRO A 29 -13.45 0.08 -1.42
CA PRO A 29 -12.32 -0.05 -2.32
C PRO A 29 -11.46 1.21 -2.22
N GLN A 30 -10.26 1.05 -1.68
CA GLN A 30 -9.26 2.11 -1.70
C GLN A 30 -8.83 2.26 -3.16
N GLY A 31 -9.10 3.42 -3.76
CA GLY A 31 -8.77 3.68 -5.17
C GLY A 31 -7.29 3.44 -5.46
N THR A 32 -6.97 3.12 -6.71
CA THR A 32 -5.59 3.04 -7.16
C THR A 32 -5.00 4.44 -7.26
N GLN A 33 -3.74 4.61 -6.83
CA GLN A 33 -3.02 5.86 -7.05
C GLN A 33 -2.70 6.03 -8.54
N SER A 34 -2.76 7.26 -9.04
CA SER A 34 -2.33 7.55 -10.40
C SER A 34 -0.82 7.36 -10.53
N LEU A 35 -0.36 6.95 -11.72
CA LEU A 35 1.08 6.79 -12.00
C LEU A 35 1.85 8.11 -11.79
N GLU A 36 1.23 9.24 -12.14
CA GLU A 36 1.80 10.56 -11.92
C GLU A 36 1.99 10.89 -10.44
N ALA A 37 1.01 10.56 -9.59
CA ALA A 37 1.14 10.74 -8.14
C ALA A 37 2.26 9.85 -7.55
N LEU A 38 2.39 8.61 -8.04
CA LEU A 38 3.47 7.71 -7.62
C LEU A 38 4.85 8.20 -8.11
N ALA A 39 4.95 8.68 -9.34
CA ALA A 39 6.19 9.26 -9.87
C ALA A 39 6.61 10.50 -9.07
N GLY A 40 5.68 11.39 -8.74
CA GLY A 40 5.95 12.57 -7.91
C GLY A 40 6.42 12.21 -6.50
N SER A 41 6.01 11.05 -5.95
CA SER A 41 6.46 10.61 -4.63
C SER A 41 7.96 10.32 -4.54
N ALA A 42 8.62 10.05 -5.69
CA ALA A 42 10.06 9.80 -5.75
C ALA A 42 10.89 11.07 -5.47
N GLU A 43 10.34 12.26 -5.70
CA GLU A 43 11.04 13.54 -5.49
C GLU A 43 11.42 13.78 -4.03
N GLY A 44 10.74 13.12 -3.09
CA GLY A 44 11.01 13.23 -1.66
C GLY A 44 12.27 12.52 -1.18
N TYR A 45 12.91 11.70 -2.02
CA TYR A 45 14.07 10.89 -1.63
C TYR A 45 15.37 11.39 -2.26
N ASN A 46 16.41 11.49 -1.44
CA ASN A 46 17.75 11.86 -1.90
C ASN A 46 18.72 10.69 -1.77
N VAL A 47 18.92 9.99 -2.89
CA VAL A 47 19.77 8.80 -2.95
C VAL A 47 20.68 8.83 -4.15
N ARG A 48 21.89 8.31 -3.98
CA ARG A 48 22.87 8.13 -5.06
C ARG A 48 23.18 6.64 -5.19
N ILE A 49 22.93 6.09 -6.37
CA ILE A 49 23.19 4.69 -6.68
C ILE A 49 24.35 4.63 -7.66
N LEU A 50 25.45 3.99 -7.27
CA LEU A 50 26.58 3.73 -8.16
C LEU A 50 26.61 2.24 -8.49
N ARG A 51 26.80 1.89 -9.76
CA ARG A 51 26.95 0.49 -10.17
C ARG A 51 28.40 0.18 -10.47
N ASP A 52 28.85 -0.98 -10.05
CA ASP A 52 30.18 -1.49 -10.38
C ASP A 52 30.23 -2.09 -11.80
N THR A 53 31.37 -2.68 -12.17
CA THR A 53 31.59 -3.31 -13.48
C THR A 53 30.65 -4.50 -13.75
N TRP A 54 30.12 -5.13 -12.71
CA TRP A 54 29.17 -6.24 -12.81
C TRP A 54 27.71 -5.79 -12.67
N GLY A 55 27.47 -4.48 -12.55
CA GLY A 55 26.14 -3.90 -12.39
C GLY A 55 25.59 -3.99 -10.96
N VAL A 56 26.39 -4.37 -9.98
CA VAL A 56 25.95 -4.46 -8.57
C VAL A 56 25.75 -3.04 -8.02
N PRO A 57 24.56 -2.72 -7.46
CA PRO A 57 24.28 -1.39 -6.97
C PRO A 57 24.87 -1.14 -5.57
N HIS A 58 25.61 -0.05 -5.45
CA HIS A 58 26.06 0.55 -4.20
C HIS A 58 25.19 1.79 -3.89
N VAL A 59 24.33 1.68 -2.88
CA VAL A 59 23.35 2.71 -2.51
C VAL A 59 23.89 3.61 -1.40
N PHE A 60 23.98 4.92 -1.67
CA PHE A 60 24.44 5.95 -0.73
C PHE A 60 23.33 6.95 -0.41
N SER A 61 23.09 7.18 0.87
CA SER A 61 22.09 8.13 1.37
C SER A 61 22.40 8.57 2.80
N VAL A 62 21.77 9.67 3.23
CA VAL A 62 21.88 10.19 4.60
C VAL A 62 20.91 9.48 5.55
N THR A 63 19.67 9.27 5.12
CA THR A 63 18.64 8.63 5.95
C THR A 63 18.40 7.18 5.54
N ASP A 64 17.89 6.39 6.48
CA ASP A 64 17.50 5.00 6.21
C ASP A 64 16.28 4.91 5.27
N ALA A 65 15.40 5.92 5.30
CA ALA A 65 14.26 6.00 4.39
C ALA A 65 14.73 6.16 2.93
N ASP A 66 15.66 7.08 2.68
CA ASP A 66 16.31 7.25 1.37
C ASP A 66 17.07 5.99 0.94
N ARG A 67 17.71 5.29 1.90
CA ARG A 67 18.45 4.05 1.62
C ARG A 67 17.51 2.94 1.17
N ALA A 68 16.40 2.77 1.87
CA ALA A 68 15.37 1.79 1.54
C ALA A 68 14.75 2.07 0.17
N PHE A 69 14.47 3.35 -0.13
CA PHE A 69 14.00 3.77 -1.45
C PHE A 69 15.01 3.40 -2.54
N GLY A 70 16.28 3.76 -2.39
CA GLY A 70 17.31 3.45 -3.40
C GLY A 70 17.56 1.96 -3.59
N LEU A 71 17.47 1.16 -2.52
CA LEU A 71 17.55 -0.29 -2.61
C LEU A 71 16.40 -0.86 -3.45
N ALA A 72 15.16 -0.47 -3.13
CA ALA A 72 13.98 -0.92 -3.87
C ALA A 72 14.03 -0.47 -5.34
N TYR A 73 14.47 0.77 -5.59
CA TYR A 73 14.64 1.30 -6.93
C TYR A 73 15.66 0.50 -7.75
N ALA A 74 16.84 0.23 -7.19
CA ALA A 74 17.87 -0.57 -7.87
C ALA A 74 17.42 -2.01 -8.16
N HIS A 75 16.66 -2.62 -7.24
CA HIS A 75 16.03 -3.92 -7.46
C HIS A 75 15.02 -3.89 -8.61
N ALA A 76 14.14 -2.88 -8.63
CA ALA A 76 13.16 -2.71 -9.70
C ALA A 76 13.82 -2.45 -11.05
N GLU A 77 14.88 -1.66 -11.10
CA GLU A 77 15.64 -1.41 -12.32
C GLU A 77 16.25 -2.71 -12.91
N ASN A 78 16.67 -3.64 -12.07
CA ASN A 78 17.27 -4.91 -12.51
C ASN A 78 16.25 -5.94 -12.98
N ASP A 79 15.14 -6.10 -12.24
CA ASP A 79 14.21 -7.19 -12.49
C ASP A 79 12.78 -6.84 -12.04
N PHE A 80 12.24 -5.78 -12.63
CA PHE A 80 10.87 -5.35 -12.35
C PHE A 80 9.84 -6.46 -12.65
N LEU A 81 10.04 -7.22 -13.72
CA LEU A 81 9.06 -8.22 -14.16
C LEU A 81 8.89 -9.33 -13.12
N THR A 82 10.00 -9.87 -12.60
CA THR A 82 9.90 -10.91 -11.56
C THR A 82 9.34 -10.36 -10.26
N ILE A 83 9.67 -9.11 -9.88
CA ILE A 83 9.06 -8.46 -8.71
C ILE A 83 7.54 -8.34 -8.90
N GLN A 84 7.09 -7.85 -10.06
CA GLN A 84 5.67 -7.68 -10.38
C GLN A 84 4.94 -9.04 -10.36
N GLN A 85 5.49 -10.06 -11.02
CA GLN A 85 4.89 -11.40 -11.05
C GLN A 85 4.81 -12.03 -9.67
N SER A 86 5.87 -11.90 -8.85
CA SER A 86 5.88 -12.40 -7.48
C SER A 86 4.83 -11.71 -6.63
N LEU A 87 4.68 -10.38 -6.78
CA LEU A 87 3.66 -9.61 -6.09
C LEU A 87 2.24 -10.06 -6.48
N LEU A 88 1.98 -10.21 -7.78
CA LEU A 88 0.68 -10.69 -8.28
C LEU A 88 0.40 -12.12 -7.78
N ALA A 89 1.39 -13.01 -7.79
CA ALA A 89 1.24 -14.38 -7.31
C ALA A 89 0.87 -14.44 -5.82
N VAL A 90 1.58 -13.69 -4.96
CA VAL A 90 1.30 -13.64 -3.52
C VAL A 90 -0.07 -13.02 -3.22
N ARG A 91 -0.55 -12.10 -4.08
CA ARG A 91 -1.89 -11.51 -3.99
C ARG A 91 -3.00 -12.39 -4.58
N GLY A 92 -2.66 -13.48 -5.28
CA GLY A 92 -3.65 -14.31 -5.99
C GLY A 92 -4.17 -13.67 -7.28
N GLU A 93 -3.45 -12.70 -7.84
CA GLU A 93 -3.83 -11.89 -9.01
C GLU A 93 -3.03 -12.26 -10.28
N LEU A 94 -2.18 -13.30 -10.23
CA LEU A 94 -1.28 -13.63 -11.34
C LEU A 94 -2.01 -13.94 -12.66
N ALA A 95 -3.22 -14.47 -12.61
CA ALA A 95 -4.01 -14.82 -13.80
C ALA A 95 -4.71 -13.60 -14.46
N THR A 96 -4.51 -12.38 -13.95
CA THR A 96 -5.09 -11.16 -14.52
C THR A 96 -4.26 -10.58 -15.67
N VAL A 97 -3.01 -11.02 -15.84
CA VAL A 97 -2.06 -10.52 -16.85
C VAL A 97 -1.70 -11.56 -17.90
#